data_AF-A0A022KXW6-F1
#
_entry.id   AF-A0A022KXW6-F1
#
_cell.length_a   1.000
_cell.length_b   1.000
_cell.length_c   1.000
_cell.angle_alpha   90.00
_cell.angle_beta   90.00
_cell.angle_gamma   90.00
#
_symmetry.space_group_name_H-M   'P 1'
#
loop_
_entity.id
_entity.type
_entity.pdbx_description
1 polymer ?
#
loop_
_entity_poly.entity_id
_entity_poly.type
_entity_poly.pdbx_seq_one_letter_code
_entity_poly.pdbx_strand_id
1 'polypeptide(L)'
;MGSLHAAVWAMAPALALSLLWVLTPPPQRPWAARPAHRRAVASRPGALDVARMVERLAAVISAGSGLRRAWSAVAGSLPEGELAALARAVAAGGDPRRVATGHLRGSPALSSLGAALAVCERTGAPTAGVLQGLAVALRDLHDASLARRTAFAGPRSTARILLVLPLAGLGLGMLLGGDPLRLLASSGAGNLLLGLGLVLTAAGWWWMRRLISRADPPVTGRVDPSVVLELIAGALESGLPLARAMEAVAESLTPGPDAEALARAASSLRSGVPAPVAAAALPEEFEALGQSAVLAELAGADLARALRSAAQDARRGRARAAEERAARLAVRLVLPTGLTLLPAFVVLGIIPTVMSLLGGALTLTGP
;
A
#
# COMPACT_ATOMS: atom_id res chain seq x y z
N MET A 1 -41.55 7.55 -30.92
CA MET A 1 -41.26 6.33 -30.12
C MET A 1 -39.89 5.69 -30.43
N GLY A 2 -39.17 6.06 -31.51
CA GLY A 2 -37.86 5.46 -31.83
C GLY A 2 -36.61 6.04 -31.12
N SER A 3 -36.65 7.29 -30.64
CA SER A 3 -35.47 7.96 -30.06
C SER A 3 -35.13 7.52 -28.64
N LEU A 4 -36.11 7.13 -27.83
CA LEU A 4 -35.91 6.67 -26.44
C LEU A 4 -35.41 5.21 -26.38
N HIS A 5 -35.85 4.35 -27.31
CA HIS A 5 -35.33 2.97 -27.42
C HIS A 5 -33.86 2.93 -27.86
N ALA A 6 -33.45 3.84 -28.75
CA ALA A 6 -32.06 3.98 -29.18
C ALA A 6 -31.13 4.44 -28.04
N ALA A 7 -31.59 5.34 -27.17
CA ALA A 7 -30.82 5.80 -26.00
C ALA A 7 -30.60 4.68 -24.96
N VAL A 8 -31.59 3.80 -24.76
CA VAL A 8 -31.49 2.67 -23.81
C VAL A 8 -30.54 1.59 -24.32
N TRP A 9 -30.58 1.25 -25.62
CA TRP A 9 -29.60 0.32 -26.22
C TRP A 9 -28.19 0.90 -26.27
N ALA A 10 -28.05 2.23 -26.36
CA ALA A 10 -26.75 2.90 -26.22
C ALA A 10 -26.22 2.88 -24.77
N MET A 11 -27.09 2.81 -23.75
CA MET A 11 -26.71 2.74 -22.33
C MET A 11 -26.47 1.31 -21.83
N ALA A 12 -27.02 0.27 -22.47
CA ALA A 12 -26.79 -1.13 -22.12
C ALA A 12 -25.30 -1.56 -22.05
N PRO A 13 -24.42 -1.20 -23.01
CA PRO A 13 -22.99 -1.49 -22.89
C PRO A 13 -22.31 -0.67 -21.79
N ALA A 14 -22.77 0.57 -21.51
CA ALA A 14 -22.26 1.38 -20.39
C ALA A 14 -22.69 0.81 -19.02
N LEU A 15 -23.91 0.28 -18.94
CA LEU A 15 -24.44 -0.49 -17.80
C LEU A 15 -23.62 -1.76 -17.61
N ALA A 16 -23.39 -2.55 -18.66
CA ALA A 16 -22.58 -3.75 -18.61
C ALA A 16 -21.11 -3.44 -18.27
N LEU A 17 -20.52 -2.36 -18.79
CA LEU A 17 -19.16 -1.91 -18.44
C LEU A 17 -19.07 -1.37 -17.03
N SER A 18 -20.07 -0.64 -16.54
CA SER A 18 -20.10 -0.13 -15.17
C SER A 18 -20.32 -1.26 -14.16
N LEU A 19 -21.20 -2.22 -14.46
CA LEU A 19 -21.39 -3.43 -13.67
C LEU A 19 -20.12 -4.27 -13.72
N LEU A 20 -19.56 -4.51 -14.90
CA LEU A 20 -18.32 -5.24 -15.10
C LEU A 20 -17.18 -4.55 -14.38
N TRP A 21 -17.10 -3.21 -14.35
CA TRP A 21 -16.02 -2.49 -13.68
C TRP A 21 -16.20 -2.36 -12.16
N VAL A 22 -17.44 -2.37 -11.67
CA VAL A 22 -17.79 -2.44 -10.24
C VAL A 22 -17.61 -3.87 -9.70
N LEU A 23 -17.92 -4.89 -10.51
CA LEU A 23 -17.76 -6.32 -10.20
C LEU A 23 -16.35 -6.84 -10.51
N THR A 24 -15.62 -6.26 -11.47
CA THR A 24 -14.21 -6.62 -11.71
C THR A 24 -13.42 -6.01 -10.57
N PRO A 25 -12.82 -6.83 -9.71
CA PRO A 25 -11.93 -6.29 -8.69
C PRO A 25 -10.79 -5.53 -9.40
N PRO A 26 -10.25 -4.42 -8.83
CA PRO A 26 -8.86 -4.08 -9.17
C PRO A 26 -8.06 -5.36 -8.96
N PRO A 27 -7.15 -5.76 -9.87
CA PRO A 27 -6.56 -7.09 -9.89
C PRO A 27 -5.96 -7.43 -8.53
N GLN A 28 -6.76 -8.04 -7.68
CA GLN A 28 -6.35 -8.68 -6.46
C GLN A 28 -6.00 -10.06 -6.96
N ARG A 29 -4.70 -10.28 -7.21
CA ARG A 29 -4.17 -11.62 -7.47
C ARG A 29 -4.75 -12.53 -6.37
N PRO A 30 -5.71 -13.41 -6.69
CA PRO A 30 -6.32 -14.24 -5.66
C PRO A 30 -5.25 -15.24 -5.24
N TRP A 31 -4.99 -15.31 -3.94
CA TRP A 31 -4.44 -16.52 -3.36
C TRP A 31 -5.60 -17.53 -3.36
N ALA A 32 -5.74 -18.24 -4.48
CA ALA A 32 -6.58 -19.42 -4.50
C ALA A 32 -5.85 -20.46 -3.65
N ALA A 33 -6.34 -20.69 -2.42
CA ALA A 33 -6.07 -21.91 -1.68
C ALA A 33 -6.60 -23.08 -2.53
N ARG A 34 -5.74 -23.63 -3.38
CA ARG A 34 -5.96 -24.91 -4.06
C ARG A 34 -5.27 -26.01 -3.24
N PRO A 35 -5.83 -27.23 -3.21
CA PRO A 35 -5.31 -28.31 -2.37
C PRO A 35 -3.86 -28.63 -2.76
N ALA A 36 -3.07 -28.93 -1.74
CA ALA A 36 -1.67 -29.30 -1.85
C ALA A 36 -1.47 -30.49 -2.80
N HIS A 37 -0.92 -30.25 -3.98
CA HIS A 37 -0.16 -31.27 -4.69
C HIS A 37 1.04 -30.64 -5.41
N ARG A 38 2.21 -31.15 -5.03
CA ARG A 38 3.59 -30.76 -5.36
C ARG A 38 3.81 -30.35 -6.83
N ARG A 39 3.93 -29.04 -7.10
CA ARG A 39 4.94 -28.46 -8.01
C ARG A 39 5.37 -27.13 -7.40
N ALA A 40 6.67 -26.94 -7.23
CA ALA A 40 7.27 -25.71 -6.73
C ALA A 40 6.98 -24.54 -7.69
N VAL A 41 5.82 -23.93 -7.54
CA VAL A 41 5.55 -22.60 -8.09
C VAL A 41 6.46 -21.68 -7.31
N ALA A 42 7.50 -21.15 -7.97
CA ALA A 42 8.41 -20.18 -7.39
C ALA A 42 7.59 -19.06 -6.72
N SER A 43 7.59 -19.06 -5.39
CA SER A 43 6.92 -18.03 -4.59
C SER A 43 7.53 -16.69 -4.97
N ARG A 44 6.70 -15.76 -5.45
CA ARG A 44 7.15 -14.41 -5.81
C ARG A 44 7.80 -13.78 -4.58
N PRO A 45 9.05 -13.30 -4.66
CA PRO A 45 9.74 -12.80 -3.48
C PRO A 45 9.06 -11.55 -2.95
N GLY A 46 8.68 -11.59 -1.67
CA GLY A 46 8.10 -10.48 -0.94
C GLY A 46 9.14 -9.65 -0.19
N ALA A 47 8.70 -8.54 0.41
CA ALA A 47 9.56 -7.71 1.27
C ALA A 47 10.16 -8.50 2.45
N LEU A 48 9.41 -9.47 3.00
CA LEU A 48 9.90 -10.37 4.06
C LEU A 48 11.04 -11.28 3.59
N ASP A 49 11.00 -11.74 2.34
CA ASP A 49 12.06 -12.59 1.80
C ASP A 49 13.35 -11.78 1.58
N VAL A 50 13.23 -10.51 1.16
CA VAL A 50 14.37 -9.58 1.15
C VAL A 50 14.90 -9.36 2.57
N ALA A 51 14.03 -9.13 3.57
CA ALA A 51 14.46 -8.96 4.96
C ALA A 51 15.24 -10.18 5.50
N ARG A 52 14.76 -11.39 5.21
CA ARG A 52 15.45 -12.65 5.57
C ARG A 52 16.78 -12.80 4.83
N MET A 53 16.85 -12.41 3.56
CA MET A 53 18.11 -12.41 2.81
C MET A 53 19.13 -11.44 3.44
N VAL A 54 18.70 -10.24 3.80
CA VAL A 54 19.53 -9.23 4.48
C VAL A 54 20.01 -9.72 5.84
N GLU A 55 19.14 -10.36 6.62
CA GLU A 55 19.52 -10.99 7.90
C GLU A 55 20.59 -12.07 7.73
N ARG A 56 20.45 -12.94 6.72
CA ARG A 56 21.46 -13.97 6.41
C ARG A 56 22.78 -13.34 6.00
N LEU A 57 22.77 -12.28 5.18
CA LEU A 57 23.98 -11.54 4.81
C LEU A 57 24.66 -10.96 6.04
N ALA A 58 23.89 -10.30 6.91
CA ALA A 58 24.40 -9.71 8.14
C ALA A 58 25.04 -10.78 9.03
N ALA A 59 24.39 -11.93 9.23
CA ALA A 59 24.92 -13.05 10.03
C ALA A 59 26.23 -13.60 9.45
N VAL A 60 26.32 -13.75 8.13
CA VAL A 60 27.53 -14.27 7.47
C VAL A 60 28.67 -13.25 7.53
N ILE A 61 28.39 -11.95 7.44
CA ILE A 61 29.41 -10.89 7.61
C ILE A 61 29.86 -10.80 9.08
N SER A 62 28.93 -10.92 10.05
CA SER A 62 29.26 -10.97 11.48
C SER A 62 30.21 -12.12 11.84
N ALA A 63 30.16 -13.22 11.09
CA ALA A 63 31.10 -14.34 11.23
C ALA A 63 32.50 -14.06 10.63
N GLY A 64 32.78 -12.82 10.20
CA GLY A 64 34.08 -12.39 9.68
C GLY A 64 34.26 -12.56 8.17
N SER A 65 33.20 -12.88 7.42
CA SER A 65 33.30 -12.99 5.97
C SER A 65 33.18 -11.63 5.27
N GLY A 66 33.95 -11.43 4.20
CA GLY A 66 33.80 -10.25 3.33
C GLY A 66 32.51 -10.28 2.52
N LEU A 67 32.04 -9.10 2.10
CA LEU A 67 30.75 -8.90 1.42
C LEU A 67 30.53 -9.83 0.21
N ARG A 68 31.55 -10.01 -0.64
CA ARG A 68 31.47 -10.91 -1.81
C ARG A 68 31.20 -12.36 -1.43
N ARG A 69 31.91 -12.86 -0.41
CA ARG A 69 31.77 -14.24 0.09
C ARG A 69 30.42 -14.44 0.79
N ALA A 70 29.94 -13.41 1.49
CA ALA A 70 28.61 -13.41 2.08
C ALA A 70 27.52 -13.53 1.02
N TRP A 71 27.60 -12.75 -0.06
CA TRP A 71 26.65 -12.84 -1.17
C TRP A 71 26.68 -14.20 -1.87
N SER A 72 27.88 -14.79 -2.11
CA SER A 72 27.97 -16.13 -2.69
C SER A 72 27.39 -17.22 -1.78
N ALA A 73 27.62 -17.11 -0.46
CA ALA A 73 27.07 -18.05 0.52
C ALA A 73 25.54 -17.96 0.59
N VAL A 74 25.00 -16.74 0.62
CA VAL A 74 23.56 -16.50 0.63
C VAL A 74 22.91 -16.98 -0.67
N ALA A 75 23.54 -16.73 -1.82
CA ALA A 75 23.09 -17.23 -3.11
C ALA A 75 22.93 -18.76 -3.13
N GLY A 76 23.89 -19.50 -2.57
CA GLY A 76 23.81 -20.96 -2.46
C GLY A 76 22.75 -21.48 -1.47
N SER A 77 22.30 -20.64 -0.54
CA SER A 77 21.28 -20.99 0.48
C SER A 77 19.84 -20.69 0.06
N LEU A 78 19.65 -19.95 -1.03
CA LEU A 78 18.34 -19.52 -1.51
C LEU A 78 17.79 -20.51 -2.53
N PRO A 79 16.46 -20.76 -2.55
CA PRO A 79 15.84 -21.52 -3.62
C PRO A 79 16.01 -20.81 -4.97
N GLU A 80 16.04 -21.58 -6.07
CA GLU A 80 16.11 -21.01 -7.42
C GLU A 80 14.96 -20.01 -7.65
N GLY A 81 15.31 -18.83 -8.13
CA GLY A 81 14.39 -17.70 -8.30
C GLY A 81 15.09 -16.35 -8.35
N GLU A 82 14.28 -15.27 -8.35
CA GLU A 82 14.80 -13.90 -8.53
C GLU A 82 15.79 -13.48 -7.43
N LEU A 83 15.59 -13.92 -6.18
CA LEU A 83 16.51 -13.60 -5.06
C LEU A 83 17.85 -14.30 -5.19
N ALA A 84 17.86 -15.58 -5.59
CA ALA A 84 19.11 -16.30 -5.84
C ALA A 84 19.86 -15.69 -7.03
N ALA A 85 19.15 -15.32 -8.10
CA ALA A 85 19.73 -14.64 -9.25
C ALA A 85 20.31 -13.26 -8.88
N LEU A 86 19.58 -12.47 -8.07
CA LEU A 86 20.06 -11.21 -7.52
C LEU A 86 21.33 -11.41 -6.70
N ALA A 87 21.33 -12.34 -5.74
CA ALA A 87 22.48 -12.61 -4.89
C ALA A 87 23.71 -13.05 -5.69
N ARG A 88 23.53 -13.89 -6.73
CA ARG A 88 24.60 -14.29 -7.67
C ARG A 88 25.15 -13.09 -8.46
N ALA A 89 24.27 -12.24 -8.99
CA ALA A 89 24.68 -11.05 -9.74
C ALA A 89 25.43 -10.04 -8.87
N VAL A 90 25.00 -9.85 -7.61
CA VAL A 90 25.70 -8.97 -6.66
C VAL A 90 27.03 -9.58 -6.23
N ALA A 91 27.11 -10.91 -6.00
CA ALA A 91 28.37 -11.61 -5.75
C ALA A 91 29.38 -11.45 -6.90
N ALA A 92 28.91 -11.28 -8.14
CA ALA A 92 29.73 -10.99 -9.30
C ALA A 92 30.19 -9.51 -9.39
N GLY A 93 29.70 -8.63 -8.51
CA GLY A 93 30.04 -7.20 -8.47
C GLY A 93 28.96 -6.26 -9.03
N GLY A 94 27.76 -6.77 -9.27
CA GLY A 94 26.63 -5.94 -9.69
C GLY A 94 26.03 -5.12 -8.54
N ASP A 95 25.59 -3.90 -8.82
CA ASP A 95 24.78 -3.10 -7.88
C ASP A 95 23.40 -3.76 -7.72
N PRO A 96 22.96 -4.09 -6.49
CA PRO A 96 21.67 -4.74 -6.22
C PRO A 96 20.48 -3.99 -6.85
N ARG A 97 20.53 -2.66 -6.93
CA ARG A 97 19.45 -1.84 -7.50
C ARG A 97 19.33 -1.97 -9.01
N ARG A 98 20.47 -2.20 -9.68
CA ARG A 98 20.56 -2.27 -11.15
C ARG A 98 20.34 -3.68 -11.68
N VAL A 99 20.83 -4.68 -10.97
CA VAL A 99 20.77 -6.08 -11.41
C VAL A 99 19.48 -6.79 -11.03
N ALA A 100 18.63 -6.15 -10.23
CA ALA A 100 17.32 -6.70 -9.90
C ALA A 100 16.38 -6.77 -11.11
N THR A 101 15.70 -7.90 -11.23
CA THR A 101 14.76 -8.22 -12.30
C THR A 101 13.37 -8.50 -11.71
N GLY A 102 12.37 -8.64 -12.58
CA GLY A 102 11.04 -9.09 -12.17
C GLY A 102 10.40 -8.21 -11.09
N HIS A 103 9.92 -8.85 -10.01
CA HIS A 103 9.23 -8.18 -8.90
C HIS A 103 10.16 -7.43 -7.96
N LEU A 104 11.46 -7.76 -7.97
CA LEU A 104 12.45 -7.06 -7.16
C LEU A 104 12.80 -5.68 -7.72
N ARG A 105 12.64 -5.48 -9.03
CA ARG A 105 12.96 -4.20 -9.69
C ARG A 105 12.04 -3.09 -9.17
N GLY A 106 12.65 -2.04 -8.61
CA GLY A 106 11.93 -0.91 -8.02
C GLY A 106 11.28 -1.21 -6.65
N SER A 107 11.62 -2.34 -6.02
CA SER A 107 11.16 -2.65 -4.67
C SER A 107 11.75 -1.66 -3.65
N PRO A 108 10.94 -1.10 -2.73
CA PRO A 108 11.44 -0.24 -1.66
C PRO A 108 12.46 -0.95 -0.78
N ALA A 109 12.23 -2.23 -0.45
CA ALA A 109 13.14 -3.02 0.39
C ALA A 109 14.53 -3.16 -0.24
N LEU A 110 14.58 -3.32 -1.57
CA LEU A 110 15.84 -3.40 -2.31
C LEU A 110 16.51 -2.03 -2.44
N SER A 111 15.72 -0.97 -2.61
CA SER A 111 16.23 0.40 -2.62
C SER A 111 16.88 0.76 -1.29
N SER A 112 16.26 0.35 -0.17
CA SER A 112 16.81 0.44 1.19
C SER A 112 18.09 -0.37 1.36
N LEU A 113 18.15 -1.61 0.86
CA LEU A 113 19.37 -2.43 0.88
C LEU A 113 20.52 -1.78 0.11
N GLY A 114 20.25 -1.31 -1.11
CA GLY A 114 21.25 -0.59 -1.89
C GLY A 114 21.70 0.72 -1.22
N ALA A 115 20.79 1.39 -0.48
CA ALA A 115 21.15 2.60 0.27
C ALA A 115 22.10 2.24 1.42
N ALA A 116 21.75 1.22 2.18
CA ALA A 116 22.55 0.74 3.30
C ALA A 116 23.97 0.34 2.87
N LEU A 117 24.08 -0.47 1.81
CA LEU A 117 25.39 -0.89 1.29
C LEU A 117 26.21 0.31 0.79
N ALA A 118 25.59 1.24 0.05
CA ALA A 118 26.27 2.42 -0.45
C ALA A 118 26.64 3.42 0.67
N VAL A 119 25.90 3.44 1.79
CA VAL A 119 26.31 4.18 3.00
C VAL A 119 27.54 3.51 3.59
N CYS A 120 27.49 2.20 3.87
CA CYS A 120 28.61 1.45 4.43
C CYS A 120 29.90 1.59 3.60
N GLU A 121 29.79 1.53 2.27
CA GLU A 121 30.93 1.71 1.35
C GLU A 121 31.54 3.12 1.44
N ARG A 122 30.71 4.16 1.60
CA ARG A 122 31.17 5.56 1.68
C ARG A 122 31.70 5.95 3.06
N THR A 123 31.16 5.35 4.11
CA THR A 123 31.43 5.75 5.50
C THR A 123 32.39 4.81 6.21
N GLY A 124 32.56 3.58 5.72
CA GLY A 124 33.25 2.52 6.45
C GLY A 124 32.43 1.98 7.63
N ALA A 125 31.14 2.30 7.74
CA ALA A 125 30.30 1.84 8.83
C ALA A 125 30.24 0.30 8.89
N PRO A 126 30.15 -0.29 10.11
CA PRO A 126 30.17 -1.74 10.30
C PRO A 126 28.98 -2.38 9.59
N THR A 127 29.26 -2.97 8.41
CA THR A 127 28.23 -3.40 7.46
C THR A 127 27.28 -4.43 8.07
N ALA A 128 27.79 -5.34 8.90
CA ALA A 128 26.95 -6.30 9.61
C ALA A 128 25.87 -5.59 10.44
N GLY A 129 26.27 -4.69 11.35
CA GLY A 129 25.35 -3.99 12.25
C GLY A 129 24.28 -3.18 11.50
N VAL A 130 24.68 -2.48 10.43
CA VAL A 130 23.75 -1.73 9.57
C VAL A 130 22.76 -2.67 8.87
N LEU A 131 23.22 -3.81 8.34
CA LEU A 131 22.34 -4.80 7.72
C LEU A 131 21.43 -5.50 8.72
N GLN A 132 21.88 -5.76 9.97
CA GLN A 132 21.03 -6.29 11.03
C GLN A 132 19.90 -5.31 11.40
N GLY A 133 20.22 -4.02 11.58
CA GLY A 133 19.22 -2.96 11.78
C GLY A 133 18.23 -2.90 10.62
N LEU A 134 18.74 -2.86 9.38
CA LEU A 134 17.91 -2.87 8.18
C LEU A 134 17.00 -4.10 8.11
N ALA A 135 17.48 -5.30 8.45
CA ALA A 135 16.66 -6.51 8.44
C ALA A 135 15.49 -6.40 9.42
N VAL A 136 15.72 -5.85 10.62
CA VAL A 136 14.68 -5.56 11.60
C VAL A 136 13.69 -4.53 11.04
N ALA A 137 14.18 -3.41 10.50
CA ALA A 137 13.30 -2.39 9.91
C ALA A 137 12.45 -2.92 8.75
N LEU A 138 13.01 -3.74 7.86
CA LEU A 138 12.27 -4.34 6.76
C LEU A 138 11.20 -5.33 7.24
N ARG A 139 11.45 -6.09 8.32
CA ARG A 139 10.43 -6.94 8.96
C ARG A 139 9.33 -6.09 9.59
N ASP A 140 9.68 -5.10 10.38
CA ASP A 140 8.71 -4.18 11.00
C ASP A 140 7.82 -3.48 9.94
N LEU A 141 8.42 -3.03 8.82
CA LEU A 141 7.68 -2.44 7.71
C LEU A 141 6.78 -3.45 7.00
N HIS A 142 7.22 -4.70 6.88
CA HIS A 142 6.37 -5.78 6.36
C HIS A 142 5.18 -6.03 7.28
N ASP A 143 5.40 -6.14 8.59
CA ASP A 143 4.37 -6.38 9.58
C ASP A 143 3.37 -5.21 9.64
N ALA A 144 3.86 -3.97 9.60
CA ALA A 144 3.00 -2.78 9.47
C ALA A 144 2.16 -2.81 8.19
N SER A 145 2.73 -3.28 7.07
CA SER A 145 1.99 -3.44 5.81
C SER A 145 0.91 -4.51 5.88
N LEU A 146 1.17 -5.60 6.62
CA LEU A 146 0.20 -6.66 6.86
C LEU A 146 -0.92 -6.20 7.78
N ALA A 147 -0.59 -5.55 8.89
CA ALA A 147 -1.54 -4.95 9.83
C ALA A 147 -2.46 -3.94 9.14
N ARG A 148 -1.91 -3.09 8.27
CA ARG A 148 -2.70 -2.20 7.41
C ARG A 148 -3.66 -2.97 6.51
N ARG A 149 -3.18 -4.02 5.81
CA ARG A 149 -4.04 -4.83 4.92
C ARG A 149 -5.18 -5.51 5.66
N THR A 150 -4.90 -6.08 6.83
CA THR A 150 -5.91 -6.75 7.67
C THR A 150 -6.91 -5.74 8.22
N ALA A 151 -6.45 -4.60 8.74
CA ALA A 151 -7.31 -3.54 9.27
C ALA A 151 -8.31 -3.02 8.23
N PHE A 152 -7.88 -2.79 6.99
CA PHE A 152 -8.76 -2.31 5.92
C PHE A 152 -9.60 -3.42 5.25
N ALA A 153 -9.37 -4.70 5.54
CA ALA A 153 -10.09 -5.80 4.89
C ALA A 153 -11.58 -5.82 5.26
N GLY A 154 -11.91 -5.66 6.55
CA GLY A 154 -13.29 -5.62 7.03
C GLY A 154 -14.12 -4.51 6.39
N PRO A 155 -13.74 -3.22 6.54
CA PRO A 155 -14.47 -2.10 5.95
C PRO A 155 -14.66 -2.22 4.43
N ARG A 156 -13.65 -2.73 3.70
CA ARG A 156 -13.74 -2.95 2.25
C ARG A 156 -14.69 -4.08 1.88
N SER A 157 -14.70 -5.16 2.65
CA SER A 157 -15.60 -6.30 2.42
C SER A 157 -17.06 -5.86 2.57
N THR A 158 -17.40 -5.19 3.67
CA THR A 158 -18.76 -4.70 3.93
C THR A 158 -19.22 -3.73 2.84
N ALA A 159 -18.40 -2.76 2.45
CA ALA A 159 -18.71 -1.84 1.36
C ALA A 159 -19.00 -2.56 0.03
N ARG A 160 -18.23 -3.61 -0.29
CA ARG A 160 -18.46 -4.42 -1.50
C ARG A 160 -19.76 -5.20 -1.46
N ILE A 161 -20.08 -5.83 -0.32
CA ILE A 161 -21.33 -6.57 -0.14
C ILE A 161 -22.53 -5.64 -0.34
N LEU A 162 -22.48 -4.46 0.28
CA LEU A 162 -23.53 -3.45 0.19
C LEU A 162 -23.69 -2.89 -1.23
N LEU A 163 -22.59 -2.74 -1.97
CA LEU A 163 -22.61 -2.33 -3.38
C LEU A 163 -23.33 -3.32 -4.29
N VAL A 164 -23.33 -4.61 -3.96
CA VAL A 164 -24.00 -5.66 -4.74
C VAL A 164 -25.49 -5.79 -4.35
N LEU A 165 -25.92 -5.15 -3.25
CA LEU A 165 -27.29 -5.25 -2.74
C LEU A 165 -28.40 -4.86 -3.76
N PRO A 166 -28.28 -3.77 -4.56
CA PRO A 166 -29.28 -3.44 -5.58
C PRO A 166 -29.46 -4.55 -6.63
N LEU A 167 -28.37 -5.23 -7.01
CA LEU A 167 -28.41 -6.36 -7.92
C LEU A 167 -29.07 -7.59 -7.28
N ALA A 168 -28.80 -7.83 -6.00
CA ALA A 168 -29.47 -8.90 -5.25
C ALA A 168 -30.99 -8.66 -5.16
N GLY A 169 -31.43 -7.42 -5.02
CA GLY A 169 -32.85 -7.04 -5.04
C GLY A 169 -33.54 -7.38 -6.37
N LEU A 170 -32.89 -7.07 -7.49
CA LEU A 170 -33.38 -7.45 -8.82
C LEU A 170 -33.46 -8.97 -8.98
N GLY A 171 -32.44 -9.70 -8.53
CA GLY A 171 -32.42 -11.17 -8.58
C GLY A 171 -33.52 -11.80 -7.74
N LEU A 172 -33.81 -11.26 -6.55
CA LEU A 172 -34.92 -11.71 -5.72
C LEU A 172 -36.28 -11.46 -6.39
N GLY A 173 -36.45 -10.33 -7.06
CA GLY A 173 -37.68 -10.03 -7.80
C GLY A 173 -37.96 -11.00 -8.94
N MET A 174 -36.90 -11.45 -9.63
CA MET A 174 -37.01 -12.52 -10.63
C MET A 174 -37.37 -13.87 -10.01
N LEU A 175 -36.76 -14.21 -8.87
CA LEU A 175 -37.03 -15.46 -8.13
C LEU A 175 -38.48 -15.54 -7.65
N LEU A 176 -39.10 -14.41 -7.31
CA LEU A 176 -40.51 -14.32 -6.92
C LEU A 176 -41.49 -14.39 -8.12
N GLY A 177 -40.98 -14.60 -9.34
CA GLY A 177 -41.79 -14.71 -10.56
C GLY A 177 -42.15 -13.36 -11.20
N GLY A 178 -41.57 -12.26 -10.73
CA GLY A 178 -41.66 -10.96 -11.40
C GLY A 178 -40.67 -10.85 -12.56
N ASP A 179 -40.90 -9.87 -13.43
CA ASP A 179 -40.05 -9.59 -14.59
C ASP A 179 -39.53 -8.13 -14.53
N PRO A 180 -38.84 -7.73 -13.43
CA PRO A 180 -38.51 -6.33 -13.16
C PRO A 180 -37.63 -5.72 -14.25
N LEU A 181 -36.73 -6.50 -14.87
CA LEU A 181 -35.90 -6.04 -15.99
C LEU A 181 -36.73 -5.61 -17.19
N ARG A 182 -37.77 -6.37 -17.52
CA ARG A 182 -38.65 -6.03 -18.64
C ARG A 182 -39.40 -4.74 -18.34
N LEU A 183 -39.90 -4.57 -17.13
CA LEU A 183 -40.59 -3.34 -16.70
C LEU A 183 -39.66 -2.12 -16.72
N LEU A 184 -38.43 -2.27 -16.20
CA LEU A 184 -37.38 -1.25 -16.22
C LEU A 184 -36.99 -0.84 -17.65
N ALA A 185 -36.90 -1.81 -18.58
CA ALA A 185 -36.44 -1.56 -19.95
C ALA A 185 -37.54 -1.14 -20.94
N SER A 186 -38.81 -1.49 -20.67
CA SER A 186 -39.92 -1.28 -21.62
C SER A 186 -40.78 -0.05 -21.33
N SER A 187 -40.78 0.45 -20.09
CA SER A 187 -41.64 1.58 -19.68
C SER A 187 -40.84 2.87 -19.52
N GLY A 188 -41.44 4.01 -19.90
CA GLY A 188 -40.85 5.34 -19.68
C GLY A 188 -40.60 5.64 -18.21
N ALA A 189 -41.50 5.23 -17.31
CA ALA A 189 -41.30 5.31 -15.87
C ALA A 189 -40.21 4.34 -15.38
N GLY A 190 -40.11 3.16 -16.00
CA GLY A 190 -39.06 2.17 -15.74
C GLY A 190 -37.66 2.73 -16.05
N ASN A 191 -37.50 3.39 -17.19
CA ASN A 191 -36.22 4.00 -17.57
C ASN A 191 -35.79 5.12 -16.60
N LEU A 192 -36.74 5.91 -16.09
CA LEU A 192 -36.45 6.93 -15.07
C LEU A 192 -35.97 6.31 -13.75
N LEU A 193 -36.63 5.24 -13.29
CA LEU A 193 -36.21 4.48 -12.11
C LEU A 193 -34.82 3.87 -12.31
N LEU A 194 -34.56 3.28 -13.47
CA LEU A 194 -33.26 2.73 -13.83
C LEU A 194 -32.16 3.79 -13.78
N GLY A 195 -32.38 4.94 -14.44
CA GLY A 195 -31.44 6.06 -14.45
C GLY A 195 -31.15 6.59 -13.05
N LEU A 196 -32.20 6.86 -12.26
CA LEU A 196 -32.06 7.35 -10.89
C LEU A 196 -31.31 6.36 -10.00
N GLY A 197 -31.64 5.08 -10.09
CA GLY A 197 -30.97 4.03 -9.33
C GLY A 197 -29.48 3.87 -9.68
N LEU A 198 -29.13 4.00 -10.97
CA LEU A 198 -27.75 3.98 -11.43
C LEU A 198 -26.97 5.19 -10.94
N VAL A 199 -27.56 6.38 -10.99
CA VAL A 199 -26.94 7.61 -10.47
C VAL A 199 -26.69 7.50 -8.97
N LEU A 200 -27.67 7.03 -8.20
CA LEU A 200 -27.52 6.82 -6.76
C LEU A 200 -26.42 5.79 -6.45
N THR A 201 -26.39 4.68 -7.18
CA THR A 201 -25.38 3.62 -7.02
C THR A 201 -23.97 4.13 -7.37
N ALA A 202 -23.83 4.85 -8.48
CA ALA A 202 -22.57 5.45 -8.91
C ALA A 202 -22.08 6.51 -7.90
N ALA A 203 -22.98 7.34 -7.37
CA ALA A 203 -22.67 8.32 -6.33
C ALA A 203 -22.19 7.64 -5.04
N GLY A 204 -22.88 6.59 -4.57
CA GLY A 204 -22.47 5.80 -3.42
C GLY A 204 -21.10 5.15 -3.59
N TRP A 205 -20.89 4.51 -4.74
CA TRP A 205 -19.62 3.91 -5.11
C TRP A 205 -18.47 4.92 -5.18
N TRP A 206 -18.69 6.08 -5.78
CA TRP A 206 -17.69 7.15 -5.87
C TRP A 206 -17.33 7.69 -4.50
N TRP A 207 -18.34 7.93 -3.64
CA TRP A 207 -18.14 8.41 -2.29
C TRP A 207 -17.36 7.38 -1.44
N MET A 208 -17.73 6.11 -1.48
CA MET A 208 -17.01 5.05 -0.77
C MET A 208 -15.57 4.89 -1.27
N ARG A 209 -15.34 4.90 -2.59
CA ARG A 209 -13.97 4.89 -3.15
C ARG A 209 -13.16 6.08 -2.64
N ARG A 210 -13.74 7.28 -2.64
CA ARG A 210 -13.07 8.50 -2.14
C ARG A 210 -12.72 8.38 -0.65
N LEU A 211 -13.61 7.84 0.19
CA LEU A 211 -13.33 7.60 1.61
C LEU A 211 -12.20 6.57 1.80
N ILE A 212 -12.24 5.46 1.07
CA ILE A 212 -11.22 4.40 1.14
C ILE A 212 -9.86 4.92 0.67
N SER A 213 -9.79 5.62 -0.46
CA SER A 213 -8.53 6.16 -1.00
C SER A 213 -7.91 7.22 -0.08
N ARG A 214 -8.74 8.03 0.61
CA ARG A 214 -8.26 9.00 1.60
C ARG A 214 -7.76 8.34 2.89
N ALA A 215 -8.40 7.26 3.32
CA ALA A 215 -8.01 6.54 4.52
C ALA A 215 -6.76 5.66 4.31
N ASP A 216 -6.53 5.20 3.07
CA ASP A 216 -5.49 4.24 2.71
C ASP A 216 -4.60 4.72 1.54
N PRO A 217 -3.76 5.77 1.75
CA PRO A 217 -2.94 6.32 0.68
C PRO A 217 -1.91 5.31 0.14
N PRO A 218 -1.61 5.33 -1.17
CA PRO A 218 -0.65 4.41 -1.76
C PRO A 218 0.76 4.63 -1.18
N VAL A 219 1.50 3.54 -0.97
CA VAL A 219 2.91 3.61 -0.56
C VAL A 219 3.73 4.06 -1.77
N THR A 220 4.41 5.19 -1.66
CA THR A 220 5.38 5.63 -2.68
C THR A 220 6.59 4.71 -2.66
N GLY A 221 7.14 4.34 -3.84
CA GLY A 221 8.29 3.42 -3.97
C GLY A 221 9.64 3.93 -3.45
N ARG A 222 9.63 4.85 -2.47
CA ARG A 222 10.79 5.52 -1.90
C ARG A 222 11.32 4.74 -0.69
N VAL A 223 12.55 5.01 -0.28
CA VAL A 223 13.11 4.48 0.99
C VAL A 223 12.31 5.09 2.14
N ASP A 224 11.86 4.26 3.08
CA ASP A 224 11.06 4.73 4.21
C ASP A 224 11.88 5.68 5.10
N PRO A 225 11.34 6.83 5.57
CA PRO A 225 12.06 7.75 6.44
C PRO A 225 12.63 7.10 7.70
N SER A 226 11.97 6.09 8.28
CA SER A 226 12.51 5.37 9.44
C SER A 226 13.77 4.58 9.11
N VAL A 227 13.91 4.09 7.87
CA VAL A 227 15.14 3.45 7.40
C VAL A 227 16.24 4.49 7.23
N VAL A 228 15.91 5.68 6.70
CA VAL A 228 16.87 6.79 6.61
C VAL A 228 17.43 7.15 7.99
N LEU A 229 16.58 7.25 9.02
CA LEU A 229 17.03 7.48 10.40
C LEU A 229 17.97 6.38 10.90
N GLU A 230 17.69 5.11 10.60
CA GLU A 230 18.58 4.01 10.96
C GLU A 230 19.93 4.04 10.24
N LEU A 231 19.95 4.44 8.96
CA LEU A 231 21.19 4.58 8.21
C LEU A 231 22.05 5.73 8.77
N ILE A 232 21.42 6.85 9.13
CA ILE A 232 22.12 7.97 9.80
C ILE A 232 22.66 7.50 11.15
N ALA A 233 21.85 6.82 11.97
CA ALA A 233 22.29 6.28 13.25
C ALA A 233 23.46 5.31 13.11
N GLY A 234 23.42 4.40 12.12
CA GLY A 234 24.52 3.48 11.85
C GLY A 234 25.81 4.17 11.40
N ALA A 235 25.71 5.27 10.66
CA ALA A 235 26.85 6.11 10.30
C ALA A 235 27.40 6.91 11.48
N LEU A 236 26.54 7.40 12.39
CA LEU A 236 26.98 8.06 13.62
C LEU A 236 27.75 7.11 14.55
N GLU A 237 27.29 5.86 14.67
CA GLU A 237 27.97 4.82 15.46
C GLU A 237 29.36 4.44 14.94
N SER A 238 29.63 4.68 13.66
CA SER A 238 30.99 4.56 13.10
C SER A 238 31.85 5.79 13.36
N GLY A 239 31.40 6.72 14.20
CA GLY A 239 32.14 7.93 14.59
C GLY A 239 32.02 9.09 13.61
N LEU A 240 31.13 9.02 12.61
CA LEU A 240 30.94 10.15 11.71
C LEU A 240 30.16 11.28 12.37
N PRO A 241 30.52 12.55 12.10
CA PRO A 241 29.69 13.68 12.51
C PRO A 241 28.36 13.69 11.74
N LEU A 242 27.31 14.19 12.38
CA LEU A 242 25.94 14.19 11.84
C LEU A 242 25.85 14.73 10.40
N ALA A 243 26.51 15.85 10.11
CA ALA A 243 26.49 16.45 8.78
C ALA A 243 27.05 15.49 7.71
N ARG A 244 28.13 14.75 8.01
CA ARG A 244 28.71 13.78 7.08
C ARG A 244 27.86 12.51 6.96
N ALA A 245 27.25 12.07 8.06
CA ALA A 245 26.29 10.96 8.04
C ALA A 245 25.07 11.28 7.15
N MET A 246 24.47 12.47 7.31
CA MET A 246 23.34 12.93 6.50
C MET A 246 23.70 13.03 5.00
N GLU A 247 24.88 13.56 4.69
CA GLU A 247 25.37 13.64 3.32
C GLU A 247 25.59 12.27 2.68
N ALA A 248 26.27 11.35 3.38
CA ALA A 248 26.50 9.99 2.89
C ALA A 248 25.17 9.25 2.64
N VAL A 249 24.17 9.46 3.50
CA VAL A 249 22.82 8.91 3.31
C VAL A 249 22.13 9.59 2.12
N ALA A 250 22.19 10.92 2.00
CA ALA A 250 21.61 11.66 0.86
C ALA A 250 22.16 11.16 -0.49
N GLU A 251 23.47 10.99 -0.61
CA GLU A 251 24.14 10.44 -1.81
C GLU A 251 23.78 8.97 -2.10
N SER A 252 23.31 8.25 -1.09
CA SER A 252 22.88 6.85 -1.23
C SER A 252 21.43 6.73 -1.69
N LEU A 253 20.60 7.76 -1.53
CA LEU A 253 19.19 7.73 -1.92
C LEU A 253 19.01 7.95 -3.43
N THR A 254 17.87 7.51 -3.95
CA THR A 254 17.45 7.90 -5.31
C THR A 254 17.22 9.42 -5.34
N PRO A 255 17.64 10.15 -6.39
CA PRO A 255 17.42 11.59 -6.50
C PRO A 255 15.95 11.97 -6.28
N GLY A 256 15.73 12.98 -5.44
CA GLY A 256 14.40 13.42 -5.05
C GLY A 256 14.42 14.29 -3.79
N PRO A 257 13.25 14.74 -3.31
CA PRO A 257 13.17 15.78 -2.29
C PRO A 257 13.80 15.38 -0.95
N ASP A 258 13.81 14.08 -0.61
CA ASP A 258 14.38 13.62 0.66
C ASP A 258 15.92 13.69 0.61
N ALA A 259 16.51 13.26 -0.50
CA ALA A 259 17.95 13.33 -0.72
C ALA A 259 18.41 14.79 -0.73
N GLU A 260 17.69 15.66 -1.43
CA GLU A 260 18.00 17.09 -1.47
C GLU A 260 17.83 17.77 -0.10
N ALA A 261 16.78 17.45 0.65
CA ALA A 261 16.56 18.00 1.98
C ALA A 261 17.67 17.59 2.96
N LEU A 262 18.07 16.32 2.95
CA LEU A 262 19.18 15.83 3.77
C LEU A 262 20.51 16.47 3.36
N ALA A 263 20.78 16.61 2.06
CA ALA A 263 21.98 17.26 1.55
C ALA A 263 22.04 18.75 1.94
N ARG A 264 20.91 19.47 1.84
CA ARG A 264 20.81 20.87 2.28
C ARG A 264 21.06 21.00 3.79
N ALA A 265 20.39 20.19 4.60
CA ALA A 265 20.57 20.21 6.05
C ALA A 265 22.01 19.84 6.46
N ALA A 266 22.62 18.84 5.80
CA ALA A 266 24.03 18.51 5.96
C ALA A 266 24.95 19.71 5.64
N SER A 267 24.71 20.39 4.52
CA SER A 267 25.47 21.57 4.13
C SER A 267 25.35 22.70 5.15
N SER A 268 24.14 22.97 5.66
CA SER A 268 23.90 23.99 6.69
C SER A 268 24.67 23.69 7.97
N LEU A 269 24.62 22.44 8.44
CA LEU A 269 25.36 22.03 9.64
C LEU A 269 26.88 22.18 9.44
N ARG A 270 27.42 21.82 8.26
CA ARG A 270 28.85 22.02 7.95
C ARG A 270 29.27 23.48 7.91
N SER A 271 28.38 24.37 7.49
CA SER A 271 28.66 25.82 7.51
C SER A 271 28.47 26.46 8.89
N GLY A 272 28.26 25.66 9.94
CA GLY A 272 28.12 26.14 11.32
C GLY A 272 26.75 26.70 11.67
N VAL A 273 25.73 26.43 10.84
CA VAL A 273 24.34 26.80 11.17
C VAL A 273 23.89 25.93 12.37
N PRO A 274 23.34 26.54 13.44
CA PRO A 274 22.86 25.78 14.60
C PRO A 274 21.81 24.73 14.24
N ALA A 275 21.79 23.57 14.93
CA ALA A 275 20.84 22.50 14.62
C ALA A 275 19.37 22.93 14.64
N PRO A 276 18.88 23.85 15.50
CA PRO A 276 17.49 24.29 15.45
C PRO A 276 17.11 24.95 14.13
N VAL A 277 18.03 25.72 13.53
CA VAL A 277 17.80 26.41 12.26
C VAL A 277 17.90 25.43 11.11
N ALA A 278 18.88 24.53 11.12
CA ALA A 278 19.01 23.48 10.11
C ALA A 278 17.82 22.49 10.15
N ALA A 279 17.33 22.15 11.33
CA ALA A 279 16.19 21.27 11.57
C ALA A 279 14.88 21.85 11.02
N ALA A 280 14.67 23.17 11.15
CA ALA A 280 13.48 23.84 10.63
C ALA A 280 13.32 23.75 9.11
N ALA A 281 14.40 23.48 8.38
CA ALA A 281 14.40 23.29 6.93
C ALA A 281 14.13 21.83 6.49
N LEU A 282 14.08 20.88 7.43
CA LEU A 282 13.74 19.50 7.14
C LEU A 282 12.22 19.35 6.91
N PRO A 283 11.80 18.47 5.99
CA PRO A 283 10.39 18.14 5.82
C PRO A 283 9.84 17.43 7.06
N GLU A 284 8.51 17.44 7.21
CA GLU A 284 7.78 16.79 8.32
C GLU A 284 8.17 15.31 8.49
N GLU A 285 8.48 14.61 7.39
CA GLU A 285 8.94 13.21 7.41
C GLU A 285 10.25 12.99 8.20
N PHE A 286 11.07 14.03 8.35
CA PHE A 286 12.33 14.03 9.11
C PHE A 286 12.28 14.94 10.35
N GLU A 287 11.10 15.31 10.83
CA GLU A 287 10.95 16.11 12.04
C GLU A 287 11.67 15.46 13.24
N ALA A 288 11.54 14.15 13.41
CA ALA A 288 12.20 13.41 14.48
C ALA A 288 13.74 13.47 14.39
N LEU A 289 14.32 13.56 13.19
CA LEU A 289 15.75 13.78 13.00
C LEU A 289 16.15 15.16 13.52
N GLY A 290 15.40 16.19 13.12
CA GLY A 290 15.62 17.56 13.56
C GLY A 290 15.51 17.72 15.08
N GLN A 291 14.43 17.21 15.68
CA GLN A 291 14.22 17.25 17.13
C GLN A 291 15.32 16.51 17.89
N SER A 292 15.72 15.32 17.43
CA SER A 292 16.79 14.54 18.07
C SER A 292 18.14 15.25 17.96
N ALA A 293 18.44 15.87 16.81
CA ALA A 293 19.66 16.62 16.60
C ALA A 293 19.74 17.85 17.52
N VAL A 294 18.64 18.61 17.62
CA VAL A 294 18.53 19.76 18.54
C VAL A 294 18.73 19.32 19.99
N LEU A 295 18.07 18.23 20.40
CA LEU A 295 18.22 17.70 21.76
C LEU A 295 19.65 17.24 22.05
N ALA A 296 20.30 16.56 21.09
CA ALA A 296 21.68 16.13 21.23
C ALA A 296 22.66 17.31 21.35
N GLU A 297 22.45 18.40 20.59
CA GLU A 297 23.26 19.62 20.68
C GLU A 297 23.10 20.31 22.03
N LEU A 298 21.86 20.44 22.53
CA LEU A 298 21.56 21.17 23.76
C LEU A 298 21.90 20.38 25.04
N ALA A 299 21.73 19.06 25.03
CA ALA A 299 21.81 18.22 26.23
C ALA A 299 22.93 17.17 26.18
N GLY A 300 23.69 17.08 25.08
CA GLY A 300 24.73 16.06 24.91
C GLY A 300 24.21 14.63 24.83
N ALA A 301 22.94 14.45 24.47
CA ALA A 301 22.31 13.14 24.39
C ALA A 301 22.89 12.29 23.23
N ASP A 302 22.88 10.95 23.40
CA ASP A 302 23.26 10.01 22.35
C ASP A 302 22.28 10.06 21.17
N LEU A 303 22.69 10.78 20.12
CA LEU A 303 21.90 10.99 18.91
C LEU A 303 21.63 9.68 18.16
N ALA A 304 22.59 8.76 18.08
CA ALA A 304 22.39 7.51 17.35
C ALA A 304 21.30 6.66 18.02
N ARG A 305 21.32 6.57 19.35
CA ARG A 305 20.27 5.89 20.13
C ARG A 305 18.92 6.59 19.99
N ALA A 306 18.87 7.93 20.04
CA ALA A 306 17.64 8.69 19.85
C ALA A 306 17.02 8.44 18.47
N LEU A 307 17.83 8.44 17.40
CA LEU A 307 17.36 8.17 16.04
C LEU A 307 16.87 6.74 15.86
N ARG A 308 17.52 5.74 16.47
CA ARG A 308 17.02 4.35 16.46
C ARG A 308 15.67 4.23 17.18
N SER A 309 15.51 4.89 18.32
CA SER A 309 14.22 4.92 19.02
C SER A 309 13.15 5.57 18.16
N ALA A 310 13.45 6.75 17.58
CA ALA A 310 12.53 7.45 16.69
C ALA A 310 12.13 6.62 15.46
N ALA A 311 13.09 5.88 14.87
CA ALA A 311 12.82 4.98 13.75
C ALA A 311 11.86 3.84 14.15
N GLN A 312 12.08 3.21 15.30
CA GLN A 312 11.21 2.16 15.83
C GLN A 312 9.81 2.70 16.15
N ASP A 313 9.73 3.87 16.78
CA ASP A 313 8.47 4.51 17.14
C ASP A 313 7.69 4.94 15.89
N ALA A 314 8.36 5.45 14.86
CA ALA A 314 7.72 5.74 13.57
C ALA A 314 7.09 4.49 12.94
N ARG A 315 7.77 3.34 12.96
CA ARG A 315 7.22 2.08 12.43
C ARG A 315 6.03 1.58 13.24
N ARG A 316 6.10 1.60 14.57
CA ARG A 316 4.98 1.25 15.47
C ARG A 316 3.79 2.20 15.30
N GLY A 317 4.07 3.50 15.20
CA GLY A 317 3.07 4.54 14.99
C GLY A 317 2.29 4.35 13.69
N ARG A 318 2.95 3.94 12.59
CA ARG A 318 2.27 3.65 11.32
C ARG A 318 1.28 2.51 11.40
N ALA A 319 1.61 1.43 12.12
CA ALA A 319 0.69 0.31 12.32
C ALA A 319 -0.58 0.76 13.06
N ARG A 320 -0.41 1.47 14.18
CA ARG A 320 -1.53 2.04 14.97
C ARG A 320 -2.37 3.02 14.16
N ALA A 321 -1.71 3.92 13.41
CA ALA A 321 -2.41 4.89 12.58
C ALA A 321 -3.19 4.22 11.43
N ALA A 322 -2.74 3.08 10.91
CA ALA A 322 -3.49 2.32 9.92
C ALA A 322 -4.76 1.70 10.53
N GLU A 323 -4.66 1.12 11.72
CA GLU A 323 -5.80 0.58 12.48
C GLU A 323 -6.82 1.68 12.80
N GLU A 324 -6.36 2.83 13.29
CA GLU A 324 -7.23 3.96 13.61
C GLU A 324 -7.95 4.49 12.36
N ARG A 325 -7.22 4.69 11.25
CA ARG A 325 -7.83 5.11 9.98
C ARG A 325 -8.86 4.10 9.47
N ALA A 326 -8.60 2.81 9.62
CA ALA A 326 -9.54 1.76 9.25
C ALA A 326 -10.79 1.76 10.12
N ALA A 327 -10.66 1.94 11.44
CA ALA A 327 -11.79 2.06 12.36
C ALA A 327 -12.64 3.30 12.04
N ARG A 328 -12.01 4.46 11.85
CA ARG A 328 -12.70 5.70 11.44
C ARG A 328 -13.40 5.54 10.09
N LEU A 329 -12.78 4.82 9.15
CA LEU A 329 -13.38 4.51 7.85
C LEU A 329 -14.63 3.64 8.02
N ALA A 330 -14.60 2.60 8.86
CA ALA A 330 -15.75 1.72 9.10
C ALA A 330 -17.00 2.52 9.52
N VAL A 331 -16.84 3.45 10.46
CA VAL A 331 -17.93 4.34 10.91
C VAL A 331 -18.40 5.26 9.78
N ARG A 332 -17.47 5.88 9.04
CA ARG A 332 -17.79 6.80 7.94
C ARG A 332 -18.44 6.12 6.73
N LEU A 333 -18.27 4.81 6.54
CA LEU A 333 -18.89 4.06 5.45
C LEU A 333 -20.39 3.83 5.66
N VAL A 334 -20.91 3.96 6.89
CA VAL A 334 -22.35 3.83 7.16
C VAL A 334 -23.14 4.93 6.46
N LEU A 335 -22.61 6.16 6.43
CA LEU A 335 -23.27 7.34 5.88
C LEU A 335 -23.57 7.24 4.37
N PRO A 336 -22.59 6.98 3.48
CA PRO A 336 -22.87 6.79 2.06
C PRO A 336 -23.76 5.57 1.82
N THR A 337 -23.58 4.49 2.58
CA THR A 337 -24.41 3.29 2.46
C THR A 337 -25.89 3.62 2.71
N GLY A 338 -26.20 4.26 3.82
CA GLY A 338 -27.58 4.62 4.16
C GLY A 338 -28.18 5.64 3.19
N LEU A 339 -27.42 6.66 2.79
CA LEU A 339 -27.95 7.77 1.99
C LEU A 339 -28.04 7.50 0.49
N THR A 340 -27.28 6.55 -0.05
CA THR A 340 -27.24 6.30 -1.50
C THR A 340 -27.65 4.89 -1.89
N LEU A 341 -27.18 3.87 -1.16
CA LEU A 341 -27.44 2.48 -1.52
C LEU A 341 -28.83 2.02 -1.10
N LEU A 342 -29.33 2.45 0.06
CA LEU A 342 -30.69 2.10 0.49
C LEU A 342 -31.74 2.70 -0.48
N PRO A 343 -31.68 4.00 -0.84
CA PRO A 343 -32.57 4.53 -1.88
C PRO A 343 -32.39 3.85 -3.24
N ALA A 344 -31.16 3.55 -3.66
CA ALA A 344 -30.91 2.82 -4.90
C ALA A 344 -31.55 1.42 -4.90
N PHE A 345 -31.46 0.70 -3.78
CA PHE A 345 -32.10 -0.62 -3.61
C PHE A 345 -33.62 -0.53 -3.68
N VAL A 346 -34.23 0.49 -3.07
CA VAL A 346 -35.67 0.71 -3.16
C VAL A 346 -36.09 1.00 -4.60
N VAL A 347 -35.37 1.90 -5.28
CA VAL A 347 -35.67 2.35 -6.65
C VAL A 347 -35.45 1.25 -7.69
N LEU A 348 -34.37 0.48 -7.59
CA LEU A 348 -34.02 -0.56 -8.56
C LEU A 348 -34.62 -1.93 -8.22
N GLY A 349 -34.68 -2.29 -6.94
CA GLY A 349 -35.11 -3.61 -6.49
C GLY A 349 -36.59 -3.66 -6.12
N ILE A 350 -36.98 -2.91 -5.08
CA ILE A 350 -38.30 -3.05 -4.47
C ILE A 350 -39.42 -2.54 -5.38
N ILE A 351 -39.33 -1.28 -5.84
CA ILE A 351 -40.42 -0.65 -6.62
C ILE A 351 -40.74 -1.46 -7.89
N PRO A 352 -39.77 -1.83 -8.75
CA PRO A 352 -40.08 -2.57 -9.97
C PRO A 352 -40.61 -3.97 -9.69
N THR A 353 -40.11 -4.65 -8.66
CA THR A 353 -40.56 -5.99 -8.26
C THR A 353 -42.02 -5.95 -7.82
N VAL A 354 -42.38 -5.02 -6.92
CA VAL A 354 -43.77 -4.87 -6.45
C VAL A 354 -44.70 -4.52 -7.61
N MET A 355 -44.31 -3.58 -8.48
CA MET A 355 -45.10 -3.21 -9.65
C MET A 355 -45.29 -4.38 -10.63
N SER A 356 -44.25 -5.19 -10.85
CA SER A 356 -44.34 -6.35 -11.72
C SER A 356 -45.26 -7.44 -11.15
N LEU A 357 -45.20 -7.68 -9.85
CA LEU A 357 -46.04 -8.67 -9.18
C LEU A 357 -47.51 -8.22 -9.13
N LEU A 358 -47.77 -6.95 -8.82
CA LEU A 358 -49.13 -6.39 -8.85
C LEU A 358 -49.71 -6.37 -10.27
N GLY A 359 -48.91 -6.01 -11.26
CA GLY A 359 -49.32 -6.06 -12.67
C GLY A 359 -49.65 -7.48 -13.14
N GLY A 360 -48.85 -8.47 -12.74
CA GLY A 360 -49.08 -9.89 -13.05
C GLY A 360 -50.33 -10.45 -12.35
N ALA A 361 -50.59 -10.07 -11.10
CA ALA A 361 -51.77 -10.48 -10.36
C ALA A 361 -53.08 -9.93 -10.95
N LEU A 362 -53.06 -8.67 -11.42
CA LEU A 362 -54.21 -8.05 -12.09
C LEU A 362 -54.51 -8.70 -13.46
N THR A 363 -53.50 -9.20 -14.17
CA THR A 363 -53.72 -9.94 -15.43
C THR A 363 -54.24 -11.36 -15.24
N LEU A 364 -54.02 -11.99 -14.08
CA LEU A 364 -54.51 -13.34 -13.76
C LEU A 364 -55.95 -13.36 -13.22
N THR A 365 -56.53 -12.19 -12.93
CA THR A 365 -57.89 -12.03 -12.39
C THR A 365 -58.87 -11.34 -13.34
N GLY A 366 -58.47 -11.11 -14.60
CA GLY A 366 -59.39 -10.69 -15.65
C GLY A 366 -60.14 -11.90 -16.23
N PRO A 367 -61.48 -11.83 -16.40
CA PRO A 367 -62.30 -12.95 -16.86
C PRO A 367 -62.01 -13.41 -18.29
#